data_AF-A0A165QJM8-F1
#
_entry.id   AF-A0A165QJM8-F1
#
_cell.length_a   1.000
_cell.length_b   1.000
_cell.length_c   1.000
_cell.angle_alpha   90.00
_cell.angle_beta   90.00
_cell.angle_gamma   90.00
#
_symmetry.space_group_name_H-M   'P 1'
#
loop_
_entity.id
_entity.type
_entity.pdbx_description
1 polymer ?
#
loop_
_entity_poly.entity_id
_entity_poly.type
_entity_poly.pdbx_seq_one_letter_code
_entity_poly.pdbx_strand_id
1 'polypeptide(L)'
;MDGLHEEVVAIVEKSTTTTDREHVVVNRLEYAGSYNWVEAKKPTIIVPGSPAYWRDRPLPYQVAPDTKAQFVDQAGDRLGSMPLYPIIHAVDLMSEDKGGEFNWSMVDFVADRNSLRKLLSWVQDKAKTKPFRIATQLAGSRTVLLNRWEAITREAAGNWPINFQRESTFLAPGCEHIPIVSHHRIVNYDFGGLNMVVRFSVDACIPPPSTSTQDAHQQVDMVDTDDLSSMLSNMGIATSLDQGVEIDREASTSDLDVIRAGKPVPQSSLIEITTRTERNARSYNWTDTYPQLYFSQTAYRFMAIHDHGNFYEVEKRGLDEPKSEEIKKGLQGDFNKLKDALQTIQNLVIAHGERGRLSLVFQDGTLRVFERKSLESCLPDDMLGRFERSHQ
;
A
#
# COMPACT_ATOMS: atom_id res chain seq x y z
N MET A 1 -20.29 12.32 7.16
CA MET A 1 -21.31 13.10 6.45
C MET A 1 -20.77 14.39 5.82
N ASP A 2 -19.65 14.94 6.31
CA ASP A 2 -19.08 16.14 5.71
C ASP A 2 -18.74 15.98 4.21
N GLY A 3 -19.04 17.01 3.42
CA GLY A 3 -18.89 17.04 1.96
C GLY A 3 -19.84 16.10 1.18
N LEU A 4 -20.88 15.56 1.81
CA LEU A 4 -21.89 14.71 1.17
C LEU A 4 -23.25 15.40 1.11
N HIS A 5 -24.06 15.05 0.11
CA HIS A 5 -25.50 15.30 0.12
C HIS A 5 -26.16 14.44 1.21
N GLU A 6 -27.27 14.93 1.76
CA GLU A 6 -27.96 14.26 2.88
C GLU A 6 -28.75 13.02 2.43
N GLU A 7 -29.19 13.00 1.18
CA GLU A 7 -29.97 11.92 0.60
C GLU A 7 -29.12 10.66 0.39
N VAL A 8 -29.66 9.53 0.84
CA VAL A 8 -29.08 8.21 0.57
C VAL A 8 -29.48 7.81 -0.84
N VAL A 9 -28.49 7.72 -1.72
CA VAL A 9 -28.66 7.31 -3.13
C VAL A 9 -29.01 5.82 -3.23
N ALA A 10 -28.34 5.00 -2.41
CA ALA A 10 -28.55 3.55 -2.38
C ALA A 10 -28.04 2.95 -1.07
N ILE A 11 -28.45 1.71 -0.80
CA ILE A 11 -27.86 0.86 0.24
C ILE A 11 -27.24 -0.34 -0.47
N VAL A 12 -25.97 -0.63 -0.19
CA VAL A 12 -25.32 -1.85 -0.67
C VAL A 12 -25.61 -2.95 0.32
N GLU A 13 -26.35 -3.97 -0.13
CA GLU A 13 -26.71 -5.12 0.70
C GLU A 13 -25.65 -6.21 0.64
N LYS A 14 -25.55 -6.99 1.72
CA LYS A 14 -24.70 -8.18 1.75
C LYS A 14 -25.42 -9.31 1.06
N SER A 15 -24.69 -10.04 0.21
CA SER A 15 -25.21 -11.27 -0.37
C SER A 15 -25.52 -12.29 0.74
N THR A 16 -26.72 -12.85 0.72
CA THR A 16 -27.18 -13.89 1.64
C THR A 16 -26.97 -15.30 1.07
N THR A 17 -26.44 -15.41 -0.15
CA THR A 17 -26.38 -16.67 -0.89
C THR A 17 -25.23 -17.54 -0.39
N THR A 18 -25.58 -18.66 0.24
CA THR A 18 -24.68 -19.64 0.87
C THR A 18 -24.51 -20.94 0.09
N THR A 19 -24.97 -21.02 -1.15
CA THR A 19 -24.82 -22.23 -1.98
C THR A 19 -23.36 -22.45 -2.40
N ASP A 20 -23.05 -23.68 -2.82
CA ASP A 20 -21.76 -24.19 -3.28
C ASP A 20 -21.23 -23.35 -4.46
N ARG A 21 -20.57 -22.23 -4.12
CA ARG A 21 -20.00 -21.28 -5.07
C ARG A 21 -18.52 -21.59 -5.25
N GLU A 22 -18.05 -21.39 -6.47
CA GLU A 22 -16.63 -21.46 -6.76
C GLU A 22 -15.84 -20.58 -5.79
N HIS A 23 -14.70 -21.11 -5.35
CA HIS A 23 -13.81 -20.39 -4.45
C HIS A 23 -13.29 -19.12 -5.12
N VAL A 24 -13.31 -18.02 -4.39
CA VAL A 24 -12.68 -16.78 -4.81
C VAL A 24 -11.21 -16.84 -4.42
N VAL A 25 -10.36 -16.93 -5.44
CA VAL A 25 -8.91 -17.03 -5.29
C VAL A 25 -8.27 -15.94 -6.12
N VAL A 26 -7.34 -15.20 -5.51
CA VAL A 26 -6.45 -14.31 -6.25
C VAL A 26 -5.61 -15.14 -7.21
N ASN A 27 -5.76 -14.90 -8.50
CA ASN A 27 -5.02 -15.59 -9.56
C ASN A 27 -4.52 -14.58 -10.60
N ARG A 28 -3.67 -15.05 -11.53
CA ARG A 28 -3.02 -14.18 -12.53
C ARG A 28 -2.33 -12.96 -11.90
N LEU A 29 -1.60 -13.20 -10.80
CA LEU A 29 -0.89 -12.14 -10.09
C LEU A 29 0.30 -11.64 -10.91
N GLU A 30 0.28 -10.36 -11.23
CA GLU A 30 1.31 -9.68 -11.98
C GLU A 30 1.84 -8.48 -11.20
N TYR A 31 3.15 -8.26 -11.32
CA TYR A 31 3.79 -7.05 -10.83
C TYR A 31 3.61 -5.93 -11.86
N ALA A 32 2.63 -5.06 -11.60
CA ALA A 32 2.30 -3.94 -12.50
C ALA A 32 3.27 -2.77 -12.31
N GLY A 33 3.60 -2.42 -11.06
CA GLY A 33 4.56 -1.37 -10.78
C GLY A 33 4.86 -1.17 -9.30
N SER A 34 5.75 -0.25 -8.98
CA SER A 34 6.00 0.18 -7.60
C SER A 34 6.58 1.59 -7.57
N TYR A 35 6.59 2.17 -6.37
CA TYR A 35 7.30 3.40 -6.12
C TYR A 35 7.65 3.58 -4.64
N ASN A 36 8.57 4.49 -4.35
CA ASN A 36 8.76 5.02 -3.00
C ASN A 36 8.23 6.44 -2.89
N TRP A 37 7.71 6.82 -1.73
CA TRP A 37 7.55 8.24 -1.39
C TRP A 37 8.86 8.79 -0.84
N VAL A 38 9.20 10.02 -1.24
CA VAL A 38 10.36 10.75 -0.75
C VAL A 38 9.91 11.91 0.15
N GLU A 39 10.69 12.21 1.18
CA GLU A 39 10.48 13.40 2.00
C GLU A 39 10.97 14.65 1.25
N ALA A 40 10.06 15.27 0.50
CA ALA A 40 10.30 16.47 -0.29
C ALA A 40 9.13 17.47 -0.17
N LYS A 41 9.38 18.74 -0.52
CA LYS A 41 8.37 19.81 -0.49
C LYS A 41 7.27 19.61 -1.53
N LYS A 42 7.68 19.31 -2.77
CA LYS A 42 6.75 18.85 -3.82
C LYS A 42 6.54 17.34 -3.64
N PRO A 43 5.34 16.80 -3.89
CA PRO A 43 5.17 15.35 -3.94
C PRO A 43 6.17 14.73 -4.91
N THR A 44 6.98 13.80 -4.41
CA THR A 44 8.06 13.18 -5.18
C THR A 44 8.05 11.68 -4.95
N ILE A 45 8.10 10.92 -6.03
CA ILE A 45 8.23 9.46 -5.99
C ILE A 45 9.50 8.98 -6.67
N ILE A 46 9.98 7.81 -6.24
CA ILE A 46 11.01 7.05 -6.94
C ILE A 46 10.33 5.93 -7.71
N VAL A 47 10.60 5.79 -9.01
CA VAL A 47 10.06 4.72 -9.86
C VAL A 47 11.21 3.92 -10.48
N PRO A 48 11.22 2.57 -10.37
CA PRO A 48 10.27 1.74 -9.61
C PRO A 48 10.46 1.83 -8.10
N GLY A 49 11.59 2.39 -7.63
CA GLY A 49 11.95 2.35 -6.23
C GLY A 49 12.26 0.93 -5.72
N SER A 50 12.50 0.79 -4.42
CA SER A 50 12.69 -0.50 -3.74
C SER A 50 12.24 -0.44 -2.27
N PRO A 51 11.68 -1.54 -1.73
CA PRO A 51 11.49 -1.65 -0.29
C PRO A 51 12.85 -1.84 0.42
N ALA A 52 12.87 -1.55 1.72
CA ALA A 52 14.04 -1.76 2.55
C ALA A 52 14.36 -3.26 2.70
N TYR A 53 15.63 -3.63 2.87
CA TYR A 53 16.06 -5.01 3.02
C TYR A 53 16.04 -5.42 4.48
N TRP A 54 15.41 -6.55 4.79
CA TRP A 54 15.39 -7.10 6.15
C TRP A 54 16.80 -7.43 6.62
N ARG A 55 17.23 -6.81 7.73
CA ARG A 55 18.58 -6.94 8.30
C ARG A 55 18.78 -8.22 9.11
N ASP A 56 17.69 -8.83 9.57
CA ASP A 56 17.70 -9.97 10.51
C ASP A 56 18.64 -9.73 11.71
N ARG A 57 18.53 -8.54 12.32
CA ARG A 57 19.38 -8.12 13.45
C ARG A 57 19.24 -9.12 14.62
N PRO A 58 20.35 -9.53 15.26
CA PRO A 58 20.30 -10.37 16.47
C PRO A 58 19.47 -9.72 17.59
N LEU A 59 18.65 -10.54 18.25
CA LEU A 59 17.80 -10.15 19.37
C LEU A 59 18.43 -10.57 20.71
N PRO A 60 18.15 -9.88 21.83
CA PRO A 60 17.31 -8.69 21.91
C PRO A 60 18.04 -7.39 21.54
N TYR A 61 17.29 -6.33 21.24
CA TYR A 61 17.83 -4.98 21.16
C TYR A 61 16.80 -3.90 21.49
N GLN A 62 17.29 -2.79 22.03
CA GLN A 62 16.49 -1.63 22.39
C GLN A 62 16.29 -0.70 21.18
N VAL A 63 15.05 -0.26 20.98
CA VAL A 63 14.66 0.75 19.99
C VAL A 63 14.05 1.95 20.72
N ALA A 64 14.41 3.15 20.27
CA ALA A 64 13.83 4.39 20.79
C ALA A 64 12.37 4.56 20.32
N PRO A 65 11.49 5.20 21.11
CA PRO A 65 10.13 5.45 20.68
C PRO A 65 10.07 6.39 19.46
N ASP A 66 9.04 6.23 18.63
CA ASP A 66 8.77 7.09 17.49
C ASP A 66 8.43 8.50 18.02
N THR A 67 8.98 9.51 17.36
CA THR A 67 8.76 10.92 17.72
C THR A 67 8.02 11.69 16.64
N LYS A 68 7.89 11.11 15.45
CA LYS A 68 7.24 11.72 14.28
C LYS A 68 5.81 11.24 14.15
N ALA A 69 4.93 12.16 13.76
CA ALA A 69 3.55 11.83 13.38
C ALA A 69 3.52 10.74 12.31
N GLN A 70 2.57 9.83 12.43
CA GLN A 70 2.41 8.70 11.51
C GLN A 70 1.41 9.06 10.41
N PHE A 71 1.64 8.57 9.20
CA PHE A 71 0.67 8.72 8.13
C PHE A 71 -0.47 7.74 8.32
N VAL A 72 -1.70 8.28 8.38
CA VAL A 72 -2.91 7.50 8.19
C VAL A 72 -3.08 7.26 6.69
N ASP A 73 -3.05 8.32 5.88
CA ASP A 73 -3.11 8.29 4.41
C ASP A 73 -2.03 9.19 3.82
N GLN A 74 -0.89 8.60 3.46
CA GLN A 74 0.25 9.35 2.94
C GLN A 74 0.01 9.94 1.55
N ALA A 75 -0.70 9.22 0.67
CA ALA A 75 -0.97 9.73 -0.67
C ALA A 75 -2.00 10.86 -0.60
N GLY A 76 -3.02 10.74 0.25
CA GLY A 76 -3.98 11.81 0.51
C GLY A 76 -3.33 13.04 1.16
N ASP A 77 -2.36 12.85 2.06
CA ASP A 77 -1.58 13.95 2.66
C ASP A 77 -0.80 14.76 1.62
N ARG A 78 -0.27 14.07 0.60
CA ARG A 78 0.61 14.68 -0.40
C ARG A 78 -0.13 15.21 -1.63
N LEU A 79 -1.20 14.56 -2.07
CA LEU A 79 -1.91 14.85 -3.33
C LEU A 79 -3.39 15.18 -3.15
N GLY A 80 -3.88 15.34 -1.91
CA GLY A 80 -5.26 15.72 -1.64
C GLY A 80 -6.26 14.70 -2.20
N SER A 81 -7.09 15.14 -3.15
CA SER A 81 -8.16 14.32 -3.73
C SER A 81 -7.66 13.22 -4.67
N MET A 82 -6.37 13.22 -5.08
CA MET A 82 -5.80 12.34 -6.09
C MET A 82 -4.81 11.28 -5.56
N PRO A 83 -5.08 10.55 -4.45
CA PRO A 83 -4.12 9.61 -3.88
C PRO A 83 -3.87 8.37 -4.74
N LEU A 84 -4.68 8.14 -5.78
CA LEU A 84 -4.50 7.06 -6.76
C LEU A 84 -3.56 7.45 -7.91
N TYR A 85 -3.26 8.73 -8.11
CA TYR A 85 -2.45 9.21 -9.24
C TYR A 85 -1.08 8.51 -9.33
N PRO A 86 -0.30 8.35 -8.25
CA PRO A 86 0.99 7.66 -8.32
C PRO A 86 0.90 6.19 -8.76
N ILE A 87 -0.28 5.56 -8.63
CA ILE A 87 -0.49 4.19 -9.11
C ILE A 87 -0.42 4.16 -10.63
N ILE A 88 -1.19 5.04 -11.28
CA ILE A 88 -1.31 5.08 -12.74
C ILE A 88 0.05 5.49 -13.32
N HIS A 89 0.62 6.57 -12.78
CA HIS A 89 1.89 7.11 -13.25
C HIS A 89 3.04 6.12 -13.16
N ALA A 90 3.22 5.44 -12.01
CA ALA A 90 4.30 4.47 -11.87
C ALA A 90 4.15 3.24 -12.79
N VAL A 91 2.92 2.78 -13.02
CA VAL A 91 2.65 1.64 -13.91
C VAL A 91 2.88 2.01 -15.38
N ASP A 92 2.45 3.21 -15.82
CA ASP A 92 2.69 3.71 -17.18
C ASP A 92 4.19 3.79 -17.46
N LEU A 93 4.93 4.53 -16.62
CA LEU A 93 6.38 4.69 -16.77
C LEU A 93 7.11 3.34 -16.82
N MET A 94 6.73 2.40 -15.96
CA MET A 94 7.36 1.07 -15.93
C MET A 94 6.99 0.19 -17.12
N SER A 95 5.83 0.42 -17.75
CA SER A 95 5.41 -0.28 -18.95
C SER A 95 6.15 0.29 -20.17
N GLU A 96 6.28 1.61 -20.24
CA GLU A 96 7.03 2.34 -21.25
C GLU A 96 8.53 1.96 -21.22
N ASP A 97 9.14 1.87 -20.02
CA ASP A 97 10.53 1.41 -19.85
C ASP A 97 10.76 -0.01 -20.39
N LYS A 98 9.70 -0.84 -20.47
CA LYS A 98 9.73 -2.19 -21.06
C LYS A 98 9.34 -2.21 -22.54
N GLY A 99 9.10 -1.05 -23.14
CA GLY A 99 8.68 -0.90 -24.54
C GLY A 99 7.23 -1.30 -24.80
N GLY A 100 6.35 -1.19 -23.79
CA GLY A 100 4.93 -1.52 -23.90
C GLY A 100 4.01 -0.51 -23.22
N GLU A 101 2.72 -0.84 -23.17
CA GLU A 101 1.68 -0.03 -22.55
C GLU A 101 0.83 -0.90 -21.63
N PHE A 102 0.39 -0.34 -20.50
CA PHE A 102 -0.53 -1.02 -19.60
C PHE A 102 -1.98 -0.80 -20.07
N ASN A 103 -2.74 -1.88 -20.23
CA ASN A 103 -4.11 -1.80 -20.72
C ASN A 103 -5.11 -1.48 -19.59
N TRP A 104 -5.19 -0.20 -19.22
CA TRP A 104 -6.11 0.30 -18.21
C TRP A 104 -7.59 0.09 -18.54
N SER A 105 -7.96 0.07 -19.82
CA SER A 105 -9.36 -0.12 -20.28
C SER A 105 -9.95 -1.49 -19.89
N MET A 106 -9.08 -2.46 -19.54
CA MET A 106 -9.47 -3.79 -19.09
C MET A 106 -9.60 -3.92 -17.57
N VAL A 107 -9.24 -2.90 -16.80
CA VAL A 107 -9.28 -2.92 -15.32
C VAL A 107 -10.70 -2.67 -14.83
N ASP A 108 -11.16 -3.43 -13.85
CA ASP A 108 -12.45 -3.21 -13.19
C ASP A 108 -12.34 -2.28 -11.99
N PHE A 109 -11.26 -2.43 -11.22
CA PHE A 109 -11.04 -1.65 -10.00
C PHE A 109 -9.58 -1.21 -9.86
N VAL A 110 -9.40 0.06 -9.50
CA VAL A 110 -8.13 0.56 -8.95
C VAL A 110 -8.37 0.89 -7.49
N ALA A 111 -7.60 0.27 -6.59
CA ALA A 111 -7.86 0.36 -5.16
C ALA A 111 -6.60 0.33 -4.30
N ASP A 112 -6.68 0.94 -3.13
CA ASP A 112 -5.82 0.56 -2.01
C ASP A 112 -6.27 -0.77 -1.39
N ARG A 113 -5.30 -1.56 -0.97
CA ARG A 113 -5.56 -2.75 -0.15
C ARG A 113 -6.35 -2.43 1.12
N ASN A 114 -6.21 -1.23 1.67
CA ASN A 114 -7.01 -0.77 2.81
C ASN A 114 -8.52 -0.71 2.50
N SER A 115 -8.90 -0.26 1.31
CA SER A 115 -10.31 -0.20 0.87
C SER A 115 -10.93 -1.59 0.82
N LEU A 116 -10.19 -2.57 0.28
CA LEU A 116 -10.64 -3.97 0.25
C LEU A 116 -10.79 -4.57 1.65
N ARG A 117 -9.89 -4.24 2.58
CA ARG A 117 -10.00 -4.67 3.99
C ARG A 117 -11.21 -4.07 4.71
N LYS A 118 -11.49 -2.79 4.47
CA LYS A 118 -12.68 -2.10 5.03
C LYS A 118 -13.96 -2.77 4.55
N LEU A 119 -14.08 -3.02 3.24
CA LEU A 119 -15.22 -3.74 2.66
C LEU A 119 -15.32 -5.18 3.16
N LEU A 120 -14.21 -5.91 3.28
CA LEU A 120 -14.21 -7.26 3.84
C LEU A 120 -14.70 -7.24 5.31
N SER A 121 -14.18 -6.33 6.13
CA SER A 121 -14.59 -6.22 7.54
C SER A 121 -16.09 -5.93 7.68
N TRP A 122 -16.67 -5.18 6.75
CA TRP A 122 -18.11 -4.94 6.69
C TRP A 122 -18.90 -6.21 6.35
N VAL A 123 -18.54 -6.96 5.29
CA VAL A 123 -19.28 -8.19 4.92
C VAL A 123 -19.15 -9.31 5.95
N GLN A 124 -18.12 -9.25 6.80
CA GLN A 124 -17.86 -10.19 7.89
C GLN A 124 -18.69 -9.96 9.14
N ASP A 125 -19.45 -8.86 9.22
CA ASP A 125 -20.23 -8.51 10.43
C ASP A 125 -19.41 -8.51 11.72
N LYS A 126 -18.12 -8.12 11.62
CA LYS A 126 -17.30 -8.00 12.82
C LYS A 126 -17.93 -6.95 13.73
N ALA A 127 -18.27 -7.35 14.95
CA ALA A 127 -18.89 -6.49 15.97
C ALA A 127 -18.09 -5.19 16.28
N LYS A 128 -16.83 -5.12 15.85
CA LYS A 128 -15.92 -3.99 16.03
C LYS A 128 -15.51 -3.31 14.72
N THR A 129 -16.20 -3.54 13.60
CA THR A 129 -15.89 -2.83 12.36
C THR A 129 -16.08 -1.33 12.58
N LYS A 130 -14.99 -0.58 12.44
CA LYS A 130 -15.02 0.87 12.58
C LYS A 130 -15.79 1.49 11.40
N PRO A 131 -16.50 2.61 11.61
CA PRO A 131 -17.05 3.38 10.51
C PRO A 131 -15.96 3.76 9.51
N PHE A 132 -16.30 3.76 8.23
CA PHE A 132 -15.37 4.16 7.17
C PHE A 132 -16.10 4.82 6.02
N ARG A 133 -15.33 5.56 5.21
CA ARG A 133 -15.76 6.10 3.94
C ARG A 133 -14.78 5.73 2.84
N ILE A 134 -15.29 5.45 1.66
CA ILE A 134 -14.53 5.25 0.41
C ILE A 134 -15.21 6.12 -0.64
N ALA A 135 -14.47 7.05 -1.23
CA ALA A 135 -14.98 7.83 -2.35
C ALA A 135 -14.82 7.02 -3.64
N THR A 136 -15.75 7.16 -4.57
CA THR A 136 -15.67 6.47 -5.87
C THR A 136 -15.81 7.46 -7.03
N GLN A 137 -15.23 7.05 -8.16
CA GLN A 137 -15.35 7.72 -9.44
C GLN A 137 -15.24 6.68 -10.54
N LEU A 138 -16.03 6.85 -11.60
CA LEU A 138 -15.92 6.06 -12.82
C LEU A 138 -14.77 6.62 -13.67
N ALA A 139 -13.89 5.73 -14.15
CA ALA A 139 -12.90 6.02 -15.17
C ALA A 139 -13.17 5.14 -16.40
N GLY A 140 -13.16 5.76 -17.59
CA GLY A 140 -13.67 5.14 -18.80
C GLY A 140 -15.12 4.66 -18.64
N SER A 141 -15.44 3.52 -19.26
CA SER A 141 -16.81 2.98 -19.26
C SER A 141 -17.11 1.99 -18.13
N ARG A 142 -16.10 1.48 -17.40
CA ARG A 142 -16.30 0.39 -16.44
C ARG A 142 -15.46 0.45 -15.15
N THR A 143 -14.35 1.19 -15.16
CA THR A 143 -13.37 1.08 -14.08
C THR A 143 -13.80 1.92 -12.89
N VAL A 144 -13.86 1.31 -11.71
CA VAL A 144 -14.14 2.02 -10.47
C VAL A 144 -12.84 2.37 -9.76
N LEU A 145 -12.63 3.65 -9.55
CA LEU A 145 -11.58 4.17 -8.69
C LEU A 145 -12.08 4.15 -7.24
N LEU A 146 -11.54 3.24 -6.41
CA LEU A 146 -11.84 3.19 -4.97
C LEU A 146 -10.89 4.10 -4.21
N ASN A 147 -11.23 5.38 -4.17
CA ASN A 147 -10.42 6.42 -3.57
C ASN A 147 -10.52 6.38 -2.05
N ARG A 148 -9.36 6.25 -1.39
CA ARG A 148 -9.29 6.29 0.06
C ARG A 148 -9.76 7.65 0.58
N TRP A 149 -10.56 7.62 1.64
CA TRP A 149 -10.93 8.82 2.38
C TRP A 149 -10.68 8.59 3.86
N GLU A 150 -9.98 9.52 4.50
CA GLU A 150 -9.76 9.55 5.94
C GLU A 150 -10.04 10.97 6.42
N ALA A 151 -10.63 11.11 7.61
CA ALA A 151 -10.92 12.43 8.18
C ALA A 151 -9.64 13.20 8.57
N ILE A 152 -8.57 12.46 8.84
CA ILE A 152 -7.22 12.96 9.10
C ILE A 152 -6.22 12.12 8.30
N THR A 153 -5.21 12.77 7.74
CA THR A 153 -4.15 12.10 6.96
C THR A 153 -2.95 11.72 7.81
N ARG A 154 -2.84 12.30 9.02
CA ARG A 154 -1.79 12.03 9.99
C ARG A 154 -2.37 11.85 11.39
N GLU A 155 -1.71 11.01 12.18
CA GLU A 155 -2.00 10.83 13.59
C GLU A 155 -0.74 11.02 14.44
N ALA A 156 -0.92 11.13 15.76
CA ALA A 156 0.20 11.29 16.69
C ALA A 156 1.22 10.16 16.52
N ALA A 157 2.47 10.42 16.95
CA ALA A 157 3.52 9.41 16.90
C ALA A 157 3.05 8.13 17.62
N GLY A 158 3.27 6.99 16.97
CA GLY A 158 3.11 5.68 17.60
C GLY A 158 4.23 5.43 18.61
N ASN A 159 4.28 4.22 19.16
CA ASN A 159 5.33 3.91 20.12
C ASN A 159 6.64 3.48 19.45
N TRP A 160 6.71 2.35 18.73
CA TRP A 160 7.97 1.86 18.15
C TRP A 160 7.95 1.37 16.68
N PRO A 161 6.83 1.30 15.93
CA PRO A 161 6.84 0.62 14.63
C PRO A 161 7.80 1.26 13.60
N ILE A 162 7.91 2.60 13.53
CA ILE A 162 8.73 3.27 12.53
C ILE A 162 10.22 3.08 12.83
N ASN A 163 10.63 3.35 14.07
CA ASN A 163 12.02 3.20 14.48
C ASN A 163 12.44 1.72 14.48
N PHE A 164 11.55 0.79 14.84
CA PHE A 164 11.83 -0.64 14.75
C PHE A 164 12.12 -1.05 13.30
N GLN A 165 11.25 -0.67 12.37
CA GLN A 165 11.44 -0.95 10.95
C GLN A 165 12.78 -0.38 10.46
N ARG A 166 13.08 0.89 10.80
CA ARG A 166 14.35 1.55 10.43
C ARG A 166 15.57 0.81 10.98
N GLU A 167 15.54 0.38 12.23
CA GLU A 167 16.66 -0.33 12.87
C GLU A 167 16.80 -1.80 12.42
N SER A 168 15.70 -2.38 11.92
CA SER A 168 15.62 -3.77 11.44
C SER A 168 15.85 -3.92 9.94
N THR A 169 16.11 -2.82 9.23
CA THR A 169 16.24 -2.85 7.76
C THR A 169 17.43 -2.03 7.28
N PHE A 170 17.82 -2.26 6.03
CA PHE A 170 18.74 -1.39 5.31
C PHE A 170 18.02 -0.79 4.10
N LEU A 171 18.38 0.44 3.74
CA LEU A 171 17.95 0.97 2.45
C LEU A 171 18.51 0.08 1.32
N ALA A 172 17.73 -0.10 0.26
CA ALA A 172 18.17 -0.89 -0.88
C ALA A 172 19.39 -0.21 -1.54
N PRO A 173 20.35 -0.99 -2.08
CA PRO A 173 21.49 -0.43 -2.79
C PRO A 173 21.08 0.52 -3.92
N GLY A 174 21.71 1.70 -3.97
CA GLY A 174 21.42 2.77 -4.92
C GLY A 174 20.35 3.78 -4.46
N CYS A 175 19.78 3.60 -3.27
CA CYS A 175 18.75 4.48 -2.69
C CYS A 175 19.17 5.11 -1.34
N GLU A 176 20.41 4.89 -0.90
CA GLU A 176 20.88 5.21 0.47
C GLU A 176 20.92 6.71 0.75
N HIS A 177 21.12 7.51 -0.29
CA HIS A 177 21.23 8.96 -0.22
C HIS A 177 19.87 9.67 -0.41
N ILE A 178 18.79 8.91 -0.63
CA ILE A 178 17.45 9.47 -0.88
C ILE A 178 16.63 9.35 0.42
N PRO A 179 15.97 10.43 0.89
CA PRO A 179 15.16 10.39 2.11
C PRO A 179 13.82 9.68 1.88
N ILE A 180 13.88 8.36 1.70
CA ILE A 180 12.72 7.49 1.49
C ILE A 180 11.86 7.43 2.74
N VAL A 181 10.55 7.57 2.56
CA VAL A 181 9.55 7.51 3.64
C VAL A 181 8.82 6.17 3.67
N SER A 182 8.46 5.64 2.50
CA SER A 182 7.75 4.36 2.39
C SER A 182 7.91 3.78 0.98
N HIS A 183 7.69 2.47 0.84
CA HIS A 183 7.61 1.79 -0.44
C HIS A 183 6.19 1.28 -0.67
N HIS A 184 5.71 1.37 -1.91
CA HIS A 184 4.39 0.94 -2.34
C HIS A 184 4.53 0.03 -3.55
N ARG A 185 3.93 -1.16 -3.45
CA ARG A 185 3.82 -2.14 -4.53
C ARG A 185 2.45 -2.02 -5.18
N ILE A 186 2.40 -2.20 -6.49
CA ILE A 186 1.19 -2.22 -7.31
C ILE A 186 1.16 -3.56 -8.03
N VAL A 187 0.07 -4.30 -7.84
CA VAL A 187 -0.16 -5.59 -8.49
C VAL A 187 -1.42 -5.55 -9.33
N ASN A 188 -1.41 -6.30 -10.42
CA ASN A 188 -2.61 -6.62 -11.19
C ASN A 188 -2.98 -8.09 -10.93
N TYR A 189 -4.24 -8.38 -10.64
CA TYR A 189 -4.70 -9.77 -10.46
C TYR A 189 -6.20 -9.92 -10.70
N ASP A 190 -6.63 -11.16 -10.90
CA ASP A 190 -8.04 -11.54 -10.90
C ASP A 190 -8.52 -11.85 -9.48
N PHE A 191 -9.66 -11.24 -9.11
CA PHE A 191 -10.39 -11.57 -7.88
C PHE A 191 -11.79 -12.08 -8.22
N GLY A 192 -11.86 -13.38 -8.50
CA GLY A 192 -13.13 -14.03 -8.81
C GLY A 192 -13.77 -13.47 -10.08
N GLY A 193 -12.98 -13.21 -11.12
CA GLY A 193 -13.43 -12.65 -12.39
C GLY A 193 -13.33 -11.13 -12.50
N LEU A 194 -13.01 -10.41 -11.42
CA LEU A 194 -12.79 -8.96 -11.44
C LEU A 194 -11.31 -8.67 -11.66
N ASN A 195 -10.99 -7.84 -12.66
CA ASN A 195 -9.62 -7.40 -12.92
C ASN A 195 -9.24 -6.26 -11.96
N MET A 196 -8.36 -6.55 -11.01
CA MET A 196 -8.00 -5.64 -9.92
C MET A 196 -6.61 -5.06 -10.14
N VAL A 197 -6.45 -3.75 -9.99
CA VAL A 197 -5.16 -3.09 -9.72
C VAL A 197 -5.15 -2.63 -8.28
N VAL A 198 -4.20 -3.15 -7.50
CA VAL A 198 -4.16 -2.94 -6.04
C VAL A 198 -2.81 -2.41 -5.60
N ARG A 199 -2.83 -1.27 -4.92
CA ARG A 199 -1.66 -0.71 -4.21
C ARG A 199 -1.63 -1.15 -2.75
N PHE A 200 -0.43 -1.42 -2.25
CA PHE A 200 -0.19 -1.61 -0.82
C PHE A 200 1.23 -1.17 -0.43
N SER A 201 1.39 -0.73 0.82
CA SER A 201 2.71 -0.49 1.41
C SER A 201 3.45 -1.81 1.64
N VAL A 202 4.77 -1.78 1.47
CA VAL A 202 5.69 -2.88 1.81
C VAL A 202 6.72 -2.35 2.80
N ASP A 203 6.89 -3.04 3.92
CA ASP A 203 7.78 -2.57 4.98
C ASP A 203 9.21 -3.00 4.76
N ALA A 204 9.41 -4.23 4.26
CA ALA A 204 10.71 -4.75 3.90
C ALA A 204 10.62 -5.85 2.84
N CYS A 205 11.76 -6.30 2.34
CA CYS A 205 11.89 -7.55 1.61
C CYS A 205 13.09 -8.38 2.08
N ILE A 206 13.05 -9.68 1.83
CA ILE A 206 14.21 -10.55 2.01
C ILE A 206 15.30 -10.10 1.02
N PRO A 207 16.55 -9.88 1.47
CA PRO A 207 17.65 -9.55 0.57
C PRO A 207 17.84 -10.67 -0.46
N PRO A 208 18.23 -10.36 -1.71
CA PRO A 208 18.65 -11.40 -2.63
C PRO A 208 19.83 -12.17 -2.02
N PRO A 209 19.93 -13.51 -2.23
CA PRO A 209 21.08 -14.25 -1.76
C PRO A 209 22.34 -13.61 -2.36
N SER A 210 23.26 -13.19 -1.49
CA SER A 210 24.55 -12.66 -1.91
C SER A 210 25.22 -13.71 -2.79
N THR A 211 25.42 -13.40 -4.07
CA THR A 211 26.34 -14.15 -4.93
C THR A 211 27.70 -14.08 -4.24
N SER A 212 28.11 -15.19 -3.65
CA SER A 212 29.40 -15.33 -2.99
C SER A 212 30.51 -15.04 -4.00
N THR A 213 31.07 -13.84 -3.97
CA THR A 213 32.49 -13.67 -4.23
C THR A 213 33.19 -13.81 -2.90
N GLN A 214 33.75 -14.99 -2.67
CA GLN A 214 35.00 -15.12 -1.95
C GLN A 214 35.96 -14.11 -2.56
N ASP A 215 36.29 -13.06 -1.80
CA ASP A 215 37.56 -12.32 -1.80
C ASP A 215 37.37 -10.98 -1.10
N ALA A 216 37.50 -10.99 0.22
CA ALA A 216 37.85 -9.81 1.01
C ALA A 216 38.51 -10.26 2.33
N HIS A 217 39.61 -11.00 2.22
CA HIS A 217 40.65 -10.95 3.23
C HIS A 217 41.71 -9.94 2.77
N GLN A 218 42.07 -9.02 3.67
CA GLN A 218 43.09 -7.96 3.56
C GLN A 218 42.62 -6.75 2.72
N GLN A 219 42.53 -5.53 3.27
CA GLN A 219 43.52 -4.80 4.05
C GLN A 219 42.86 -3.90 5.11
N VAL A 220 43.43 -3.90 6.31
CA VAL A 220 43.19 -2.87 7.32
C VAL A 220 44.14 -1.73 7.00
N ASP A 221 43.62 -0.58 6.58
CA ASP A 221 44.37 0.68 6.58
C ASP A 221 43.69 1.68 7.51
N MET A 222 44.53 2.45 8.20
CA MET A 222 44.25 3.20 9.42
C MET A 222 43.16 4.27 9.25
N VAL A 223 42.24 4.32 10.20
CA VAL A 223 41.18 5.35 10.29
C VAL A 223 41.80 6.68 10.74
N ASP A 224 41.69 7.69 9.88
CA ASP A 224 42.05 9.08 10.18
C ASP A 224 40.99 9.72 11.07
N THR A 225 41.43 10.46 12.09
CA THR A 225 40.58 11.02 13.16
C THR A 225 39.66 12.16 12.70
N ASP A 226 39.77 12.61 11.45
CA ASP A 226 38.88 13.61 10.84
C ASP A 226 37.53 13.02 10.37
N ASP A 227 37.38 11.69 10.31
CA ASP A 227 36.11 11.04 9.92
C ASP A 227 35.08 10.98 11.07
N LEU A 228 35.47 11.31 12.30
CA LEU A 228 34.51 11.44 13.41
C LEU A 228 33.76 12.78 13.39
N SER A 229 34.35 13.80 12.77
CA SER A 229 33.75 15.13 12.56
C SER A 229 32.64 15.06 11.49
N SER A 230 32.84 14.25 10.44
CA SER A 230 31.85 14.03 9.37
C SER A 230 30.59 13.31 9.86
N MET A 231 30.73 12.40 10.83
CA MET A 231 29.59 11.69 11.44
C MET A 231 28.78 12.57 12.40
N LEU A 232 29.40 13.60 13.00
CA LEU A 232 28.72 14.56 13.87
C LEU A 232 27.99 15.66 13.09
N SER A 233 28.37 15.95 11.84
CA SER A 233 27.62 16.86 10.95
C SER A 233 26.29 16.29 10.44
N ASN A 234 26.03 14.98 10.59
CA ASN A 234 24.77 14.34 10.17
C ASN A 234 23.61 14.54 11.14
N MET A 235 23.79 15.39 12.16
CA MET A 235 22.74 15.77 13.11
C MET A 235 22.32 17.23 12.86
N GLY A 236 21.88 17.50 11.63
CA GLY A 236 21.37 18.80 11.17
C GLY A 236 19.98 18.68 10.55
N ILE A 237 19.08 19.57 10.96
CA ILE A 237 17.66 19.62 10.61
C ILE A 237 17.46 20.05 9.13
N ALA A 238 16.52 19.37 8.46
CA ALA A 238 15.83 19.67 7.19
C ALA A 238 16.38 20.80 6.29
N THR A 239 16.75 20.47 5.05
CA THR A 239 16.18 21.02 3.78
C THR A 239 17.04 20.62 2.58
N SER A 240 16.40 20.51 1.40
CA SER A 240 16.93 20.15 0.07
C SER A 240 17.39 18.70 -0.13
N LEU A 241 16.95 18.10 -1.24
CA LEU A 241 17.61 16.93 -1.83
C LEU A 241 19.09 17.33 -2.01
N ASP A 242 20.00 16.66 -1.32
CA ASP A 242 21.42 16.91 -1.43
C ASP A 242 21.91 16.69 -2.87
N GLN A 243 23.02 17.35 -3.22
CA GLN A 243 23.71 17.28 -4.50
C GLN A 243 23.94 15.81 -4.92
N GLY A 244 23.10 15.27 -5.81
CA GLY A 244 23.25 13.92 -6.36
C GLY A 244 21.95 13.24 -6.79
N VAL A 245 20.80 13.65 -6.26
CA VAL A 245 19.49 13.10 -6.69
C VAL A 245 18.95 13.89 -7.87
N GLU A 246 18.98 13.30 -9.07
CA GLU A 246 18.45 13.91 -10.28
C GLU A 246 16.93 13.64 -10.42
N ILE A 247 16.16 14.72 -10.58
CA ILE A 247 14.73 14.64 -10.90
C ILE A 247 14.59 14.45 -12.41
N ASP A 248 13.92 13.37 -12.81
CA ASP A 248 13.57 13.10 -14.20
C ASP A 248 12.44 14.06 -14.63
N ARG A 249 12.82 15.13 -15.33
CA ARG A 249 11.89 16.19 -15.75
C ARG A 249 10.91 15.71 -16.82
N GLU A 250 11.27 14.71 -17.62
CA GLU A 250 10.40 14.16 -18.66
C GLU A 250 9.31 13.27 -18.05
N ALA A 251 9.66 12.49 -17.03
CA ALA A 251 8.70 11.68 -16.29
C ALA A 251 7.92 12.47 -15.22
N SER A 252 8.30 13.71 -14.92
CA SER A 252 7.64 14.53 -13.89
C SER A 252 6.48 15.36 -14.46
N THR A 253 5.50 15.67 -13.62
CA THR A 253 4.37 16.55 -13.96
C THR A 253 4.34 17.79 -13.07
N SER A 254 3.33 18.66 -13.21
CA SER A 254 3.12 19.79 -12.29
C SER A 254 2.95 19.35 -10.84
N ASP A 255 2.31 18.21 -10.61
CA ASP A 255 1.85 17.75 -9.30
C ASP A 255 2.78 16.72 -8.66
N LEU A 256 3.58 16.01 -9.46
CA LEU A 256 4.39 14.88 -9.01
C LEU A 256 5.77 14.88 -9.68
N ASP A 257 6.83 14.96 -8.88
CA ASP A 257 8.20 14.74 -9.35
C ASP A 257 8.55 13.25 -9.34
N VAL A 258 9.38 12.83 -10.30
CA VAL A 258 9.86 11.45 -10.44
C VAL A 258 11.38 11.41 -10.35
N ILE A 259 11.88 10.44 -9.60
CA ILE A 259 13.30 10.05 -9.57
C ILE A 259 13.40 8.63 -10.12
N ARG A 260 14.32 8.39 -11.05
CA ARG A 260 14.59 7.06 -11.61
C ARG A 260 15.65 6.35 -10.79
N ALA A 261 15.21 5.58 -9.79
CA ALA A 261 16.10 4.81 -8.94
C ALA A 261 15.41 3.57 -8.35
N GLY A 262 16.21 2.75 -7.67
CA GLY A 262 15.76 1.48 -7.13
C GLY A 262 15.58 0.40 -8.21
N LYS A 263 15.08 -0.74 -7.79
CA LYS A 263 14.90 -1.93 -8.63
C LYS A 263 13.69 -2.76 -8.20
N PRO A 264 13.05 -3.46 -9.15
CA PRO A 264 12.03 -4.45 -8.83
C PRO A 264 12.56 -5.51 -7.87
N VAL A 265 11.70 -5.94 -6.95
CA VAL A 265 11.94 -7.12 -6.09
C VAL A 265 10.89 -8.21 -6.31
N PRO A 266 11.20 -9.50 -6.09
CA PRO A 266 10.23 -10.58 -6.24
C PRO A 266 9.08 -10.46 -5.26
N GLN A 267 7.86 -10.80 -5.69
CA GLN A 267 6.67 -10.85 -4.81
C GLN A 267 6.86 -11.79 -3.62
N SER A 268 7.56 -12.92 -3.84
CA SER A 268 7.90 -13.92 -2.84
C SER A 268 8.87 -13.43 -1.76
N SER A 269 9.48 -12.24 -1.93
CA SER A 269 10.41 -11.68 -0.95
C SER A 269 9.76 -10.66 -0.01
N LEU A 270 8.53 -10.22 -0.27
CA LEU A 270 7.91 -9.09 0.43
C LEU A 270 7.54 -9.45 1.88
N ILE A 271 7.79 -8.50 2.78
CA ILE A 271 7.55 -8.62 4.22
C ILE A 271 6.67 -7.46 4.69
N GLU A 272 5.58 -7.80 5.37
CA GLU A 272 4.84 -6.89 6.25
C GLU A 272 5.39 -7.00 7.68
N ILE A 273 5.69 -5.87 8.31
CA ILE A 273 6.21 -5.80 9.67
C ILE A 273 5.11 -5.27 10.59
N THR A 274 4.91 -5.94 11.71
CA THR A 274 4.04 -5.46 12.79
C THR A 274 4.78 -5.50 14.11
N THR A 275 4.59 -4.50 14.97
CA THR A 275 5.14 -4.51 16.33
C THR A 275 4.02 -4.72 17.35
N ARG A 276 4.29 -5.49 18.40
CA ARG A 276 3.34 -5.72 19.50
C ARG A 276 4.09 -5.78 20.83
N THR A 277 3.50 -5.18 21.86
CA THR A 277 3.89 -5.48 23.25
C THR A 277 3.66 -6.96 23.53
N GLU A 278 4.46 -7.58 24.41
CA GLU A 278 4.27 -8.98 24.84
C GLU A 278 2.80 -9.34 25.13
N ARG A 279 2.13 -8.51 25.95
CA ARG A 279 0.71 -8.70 26.31
C ARG A 279 -0.21 -8.82 25.09
N ASN A 280 -0.03 -7.94 24.10
CA ASN A 280 -0.87 -7.88 22.91
C ASN A 280 -0.51 -8.94 21.86
N ALA A 281 0.72 -9.47 21.89
CA ALA A 281 1.12 -10.59 21.04
C ALA A 281 0.39 -11.88 21.43
N ARG A 282 0.22 -12.13 22.74
CA ARG A 282 -0.48 -13.33 23.25
C ARG A 282 -1.95 -13.43 22.82
N SER A 283 -2.62 -12.30 22.66
CA SER A 283 -4.02 -12.23 22.18
C SER A 283 -4.13 -11.95 20.68
N TYR A 284 -3.04 -12.03 19.94
CA TYR A 284 -3.02 -11.67 18.52
C TYR A 284 -3.77 -12.73 17.70
N ASN A 285 -4.85 -12.30 17.04
CA ASN A 285 -5.63 -13.16 16.18
C ASN A 285 -5.14 -13.09 14.72
N TRP A 286 -4.51 -14.18 14.26
CA TRP A 286 -4.02 -14.26 12.88
C TRP A 286 -5.14 -14.07 11.85
N THR A 287 -6.33 -14.63 12.12
CA THR A 287 -7.51 -14.57 11.26
C THR A 287 -7.94 -13.14 10.94
N ASP A 288 -7.75 -12.20 11.87
CA ASP A 288 -8.14 -10.80 11.67
C ASP A 288 -7.17 -10.04 10.75
N THR A 289 -5.93 -10.49 10.66
CA THR A 289 -4.87 -9.82 9.89
C THR A 289 -4.46 -10.55 8.63
N TYR A 290 -4.82 -11.83 8.50
CA TYR A 290 -4.59 -12.61 7.29
C TYR A 290 -5.09 -11.92 5.99
N PRO A 291 -6.29 -11.27 5.97
CA PRO A 291 -6.74 -10.57 4.77
C PRO A 291 -5.78 -9.50 4.24
N GLN A 292 -4.93 -8.94 5.12
CA GLN A 292 -3.94 -7.97 4.72
C GLN A 292 -2.84 -8.57 3.85
N LEU A 293 -2.36 -9.78 4.17
CA LEU A 293 -1.45 -10.51 3.29
C LEU A 293 -2.17 -11.03 2.05
N TYR A 294 -3.41 -11.52 2.20
CA TYR A 294 -4.16 -12.06 1.07
C TYR A 294 -4.42 -11.01 -0.03
N PHE A 295 -4.90 -9.81 0.27
CA PHE A 295 -5.13 -8.82 -0.80
C PHE A 295 -3.86 -8.20 -1.38
N SER A 296 -2.73 -8.28 -0.66
CA SER A 296 -1.44 -7.81 -1.18
C SER A 296 -0.62 -8.92 -1.84
N GLN A 297 -1.00 -10.18 -1.60
CA GLN A 297 -0.18 -11.36 -1.88
C GLN A 297 1.24 -11.21 -1.31
N THR A 298 1.38 -10.53 -0.17
CA THR A 298 2.67 -10.34 0.52
C THR A 298 3.07 -11.67 1.16
N ALA A 299 4.27 -12.14 0.85
CA ALA A 299 4.72 -13.50 1.20
C ALA A 299 4.82 -13.73 2.71
N TYR A 300 5.28 -12.73 3.46
CA TYR A 300 5.56 -12.89 4.88
C TYR A 300 4.96 -11.78 5.73
N ARG A 301 4.56 -12.15 6.95
CA ARG A 301 4.38 -11.21 8.06
C ARG A 301 5.39 -11.51 9.15
N PHE A 302 6.14 -10.49 9.54
CA PHE A 302 7.03 -10.53 10.70
C PHE A 302 6.40 -9.73 11.84
N MET A 303 6.18 -10.38 12.97
CA MET A 303 5.66 -9.75 14.18
C MET A 303 6.75 -9.64 15.22
N ALA A 304 7.22 -8.42 15.43
CA ALA A 304 8.24 -8.13 16.42
C ALA A 304 7.60 -7.86 17.78
N ILE A 305 8.01 -8.64 18.77
CA ILE A 305 7.49 -8.62 20.13
C ILE A 305 8.48 -7.88 21.02
N HIS A 306 7.95 -6.94 21.82
CA HIS A 306 8.78 -6.13 22.71
C HIS A 306 8.16 -5.92 24.09
N ASP A 307 9.02 -5.53 25.01
CA ASP A 307 8.67 -4.90 26.28
C ASP A 307 9.30 -3.50 26.33
N HIS A 308 8.48 -2.45 26.37
CA HIS A 308 8.94 -1.04 26.37
C HIS A 308 10.06 -0.69 25.36
N GLY A 309 9.96 -1.23 24.13
CA GLY A 309 10.93 -0.99 23.05
C GLY A 309 12.15 -1.92 23.06
N ASN A 310 12.30 -2.81 24.05
CA ASN A 310 13.26 -3.90 24.01
C ASN A 310 12.64 -5.07 23.22
N PHE A 311 13.01 -5.21 21.96
CA PHE A 311 12.53 -6.27 21.08
C PHE A 311 13.36 -7.53 21.31
N TYR A 312 12.69 -8.66 21.60
CA TYR A 312 13.38 -9.91 21.95
C TYR A 312 12.92 -11.11 21.13
N GLU A 313 11.85 -10.99 20.34
CA GLU A 313 11.34 -12.06 19.49
C GLU A 313 10.74 -11.49 18.19
N VAL A 314 10.93 -12.19 17.08
CA VAL A 314 10.24 -11.91 15.81
C VAL A 314 9.57 -13.19 15.32
N GLU A 315 8.24 -13.25 15.46
CA GLU A 315 7.45 -14.34 14.89
C GLU A 315 7.27 -14.14 13.38
N LYS A 316 7.76 -15.10 12.60
CA LYS A 316 7.67 -15.09 11.12
C LYS A 316 6.53 -16.01 10.68
N ARG A 317 5.60 -15.51 9.86
CA ARG A 317 4.44 -16.24 9.32
C ARG A 317 4.36 -16.08 7.82
N GLY A 318 4.03 -17.15 7.11
CA GLY A 318 3.89 -17.16 5.65
C GLY A 318 2.44 -17.03 5.18
N LEU A 319 2.26 -16.47 3.99
CA LEU A 319 0.95 -16.48 3.30
C LEU A 319 0.49 -17.91 3.00
N ASP A 320 1.42 -18.81 2.66
CA ASP A 320 1.11 -20.19 2.21
C ASP A 320 1.34 -21.25 3.31
N GLU A 321 1.47 -20.86 4.58
CA GLU A 321 1.59 -21.82 5.68
C GLU A 321 0.25 -22.54 5.96
N PRO A 322 0.24 -23.75 6.54
CA PRO A 322 -0.99 -24.53 6.75
C PRO A 322 -2.12 -23.77 7.47
N LYS A 323 -1.77 -22.97 8.49
CA LYS A 323 -2.74 -22.14 9.23
C LYS A 323 -3.36 -21.04 8.36
N SER A 324 -2.61 -20.48 7.43
CA SER A 324 -3.10 -19.47 6.49
C SER A 324 -4.09 -20.07 5.48
N GLU A 325 -3.84 -21.30 5.03
CA GLU A 325 -4.77 -22.05 4.16
C GLU A 325 -6.08 -22.42 4.89
N GLU A 326 -6.03 -22.76 6.18
CA GLU A 326 -7.24 -22.96 7.00
C GLU A 326 -8.08 -21.69 7.10
N ILE A 327 -7.44 -20.54 7.37
CA ILE A 327 -8.13 -19.24 7.43
C ILE A 327 -8.74 -18.90 6.07
N LYS A 328 -7.97 -19.06 4.98
CA LYS A 328 -8.43 -18.81 3.61
C LYS A 328 -9.67 -19.61 3.24
N LYS A 329 -9.73 -20.89 3.66
CA LYS A 329 -10.92 -21.74 3.48
C LYS A 329 -12.10 -21.19 4.28
N GLY A 330 -11.90 -20.83 5.54
CA GLY A 330 -12.93 -20.21 6.37
C GLY A 330 -13.47 -18.89 5.82
N LEU A 331 -12.66 -18.14 5.06
CA LEU A 331 -13.02 -16.85 4.48
C LEU A 331 -13.73 -16.94 3.11
N GLN A 332 -13.89 -18.12 2.51
CA GLN A 332 -14.45 -18.22 1.14
C GLN A 332 -15.87 -17.67 1.02
N GLY A 333 -16.70 -17.84 2.05
CA GLY A 333 -18.03 -17.22 2.10
C GLY A 333 -17.95 -15.68 2.10
N ASP A 334 -17.01 -15.12 2.87
CA ASP A 334 -16.81 -13.67 2.95
C ASP A 334 -16.21 -13.10 1.67
N PHE A 335 -15.30 -13.82 1.00
CA PHE A 335 -14.77 -13.40 -0.30
C PHE A 335 -15.83 -13.41 -1.40
N ASN A 336 -16.75 -14.39 -1.39
CA ASN A 336 -17.88 -14.38 -2.30
C ASN A 336 -18.82 -13.19 -2.04
N LYS A 337 -19.12 -12.87 -0.77
CA LYS A 337 -19.89 -11.66 -0.42
C LYS A 337 -19.18 -10.38 -0.85
N LEU A 338 -17.86 -10.32 -0.68
CA LEU A 338 -17.06 -9.18 -1.11
C LEU A 338 -17.08 -9.01 -2.63
N LYS A 339 -16.92 -10.11 -3.38
CA LYS A 339 -17.04 -10.11 -4.85
C LYS A 339 -18.41 -9.55 -5.29
N ASP A 340 -19.49 -10.04 -4.70
CA ASP A 340 -20.84 -9.57 -5.03
C ASP A 340 -21.00 -8.08 -4.72
N ALA A 341 -20.52 -7.64 -3.56
CA ALA A 341 -20.56 -6.23 -3.17
C ALA A 341 -19.76 -5.34 -4.13
N LEU A 342 -18.57 -5.78 -4.55
CA LEU A 342 -17.78 -5.07 -5.57
C LEU A 342 -18.57 -4.95 -6.87
N GLN A 343 -19.19 -6.04 -7.35
CA GLN A 343 -20.01 -5.99 -8.57
C GLN A 343 -21.21 -5.02 -8.43
N THR A 344 -21.88 -5.02 -7.27
CA THR A 344 -22.96 -4.04 -6.98
C THR A 344 -22.43 -2.61 -7.00
N ILE A 345 -21.27 -2.35 -6.36
CA ILE A 345 -20.62 -1.03 -6.36
C ILE A 345 -20.27 -0.60 -7.79
N GLN A 346 -19.72 -1.48 -8.61
CA GLN A 346 -19.40 -1.19 -10.01
C GLN A 346 -20.64 -0.80 -10.80
N ASN A 347 -21.72 -1.60 -10.70
CA ASN A 347 -22.96 -1.32 -11.40
C ASN A 347 -23.56 0.03 -10.96
N LEU A 348 -23.51 0.35 -9.67
CA LEU A 348 -23.95 1.65 -9.14
C LEU A 348 -23.13 2.81 -9.70
N VAL A 349 -21.80 2.70 -9.70
CA VAL A 349 -20.91 3.75 -10.20
C VAL A 349 -21.07 3.95 -11.70
N ILE A 350 -21.20 2.87 -12.48
CA ILE A 350 -21.49 2.93 -13.92
C ILE A 350 -22.83 3.63 -14.18
N ALA A 351 -23.89 3.28 -13.44
CA ALA A 351 -25.22 3.86 -13.62
C ALA A 351 -25.27 5.38 -13.36
N HIS A 352 -24.37 5.90 -12.51
CA HIS A 352 -24.26 7.34 -12.24
C HIS A 352 -23.33 8.08 -13.23
N GLY A 353 -22.62 7.33 -14.10
CA GLY A 353 -21.79 7.86 -15.16
C GLY A 353 -20.51 8.57 -14.69
N GLU A 354 -19.76 9.09 -15.66
CA GLU A 354 -18.45 9.73 -15.46
C GLU A 354 -18.48 10.98 -14.57
N ARG A 355 -19.62 11.69 -14.57
CA ARG A 355 -19.85 12.85 -13.70
C ARG A 355 -20.32 12.48 -12.31
N GLY A 356 -20.75 11.23 -12.10
CA GLY A 356 -21.15 10.73 -10.80
C GLY A 356 -19.99 10.79 -9.80
N ARG A 357 -20.28 11.25 -8.58
CA ARG A 357 -19.31 11.32 -7.49
C ARG A 357 -19.91 10.67 -6.26
N LEU A 358 -19.76 9.35 -6.13
CA LEU A 358 -20.34 8.63 -5.01
C LEU A 358 -19.36 8.48 -3.85
N SER A 359 -19.89 8.23 -2.66
CA SER A 359 -19.13 7.80 -1.48
C SER A 359 -19.87 6.68 -0.79
N LEU A 360 -19.17 5.57 -0.58
CA LEU A 360 -19.60 4.47 0.26
C LEU A 360 -19.32 4.86 1.71
N VAL A 361 -20.33 4.82 2.57
CA VAL A 361 -20.23 5.16 4.00
C VAL A 361 -20.76 4.00 4.82
N PHE A 362 -19.87 3.32 5.53
CA PHE A 362 -20.25 2.29 6.49
C PHE A 362 -20.43 2.94 7.86
N GLN A 363 -21.65 2.87 8.38
CA GLN A 363 -21.98 3.35 9.72
C GLN A 363 -23.22 2.59 10.23
N ASP A 364 -23.21 2.25 11.52
CA ASP A 364 -24.34 1.58 12.20
C ASP A 364 -24.75 0.26 11.52
N GLY A 365 -23.78 -0.51 11.04
CA GLY A 365 -24.00 -1.83 10.42
C GLY A 365 -24.42 -1.79 8.94
N THR A 366 -24.68 -0.62 8.38
CA THR A 366 -25.16 -0.44 7.00
C THR A 366 -24.12 0.25 6.12
N LEU A 367 -23.92 -0.23 4.88
CA LEU A 367 -23.13 0.45 3.86
C LEU A 367 -24.06 1.28 2.98
N ARG A 368 -24.12 2.58 3.24
CA ARG A 368 -24.94 3.54 2.48
C ARG A 368 -24.11 4.24 1.41
N VAL A 369 -24.76 4.62 0.32
CA VAL A 369 -24.15 5.36 -0.78
C VAL A 369 -24.72 6.77 -0.78
N PHE A 370 -23.83 7.75 -0.84
CA PHE A 370 -24.18 9.17 -0.90
C PHE A 370 -23.50 9.82 -2.10
N GLU A 371 -24.11 10.87 -2.64
CA GLU A 371 -23.46 11.75 -3.60
C GLU A 371 -22.52 12.74 -2.86
N ARG A 372 -21.35 13.00 -3.44
CA ARG A 372 -20.40 14.01 -2.97
C ARG A 372 -20.81 15.37 -3.51
N LYS A 373 -20.73 16.40 -2.67
CA LYS A 373 -20.92 17.81 -3.08
C LYS A 373 -19.78 18.32 -3.95
N SER A 374 -18.57 17.81 -3.72
CA SER A 374 -17.38 18.16 -4.50
C SER A 374 -17.31 17.32 -5.78
N LEU A 375 -16.96 17.97 -6.89
CA LEU A 375 -16.67 17.33 -8.17
C LEU A 375 -15.19 16.97 -8.36
N GLU A 376 -14.34 17.24 -7.36
CA GLU A 376 -12.92 16.91 -7.39
C GLU A 376 -12.69 15.47 -7.83
N SER A 377 -11.79 15.34 -8.79
CA SER A 377 -11.41 14.07 -9.39
C SER A 377 -10.44 13.31 -8.49
N CYS A 378 -10.49 11.98 -8.58
CA CYS A 378 -9.56 11.04 -7.97
C CYS A 378 -8.24 10.93 -8.76
N LEU A 379 -8.20 11.46 -9.98
CA LEU A 379 -7.07 11.44 -10.91
C LEU A 379 -7.04 12.73 -11.76
N PRO A 380 -5.86 13.15 -12.25
CA PRO A 380 -5.77 14.12 -13.35
C PRO A 380 -6.55 13.67 -14.60
N ASP A 381 -7.01 14.62 -15.41
CA ASP A 381 -7.85 14.35 -16.59
C ASP A 381 -7.15 13.51 -17.66
N ASP A 382 -5.85 13.76 -17.88
CA ASP A 382 -5.02 12.98 -18.80
C ASP A 382 -4.87 11.53 -18.35
N MET A 383 -4.83 11.27 -17.04
CA MET A 383 -4.81 9.93 -16.48
C MET A 383 -6.16 9.21 -16.57
N LEU A 384 -7.28 9.94 -16.48
CA LEU A 384 -8.61 9.36 -16.73
C LEU A 384 -8.75 8.87 -18.17
N GLY A 385 -8.16 9.59 -19.14
CA GLY A 385 -8.17 9.21 -20.55
C GLY A 385 -7.54 7.84 -20.84
N ARG A 386 -6.66 7.34 -19.97
CA ARG A 386 -6.04 6.00 -20.11
C ARG A 386 -7.05 4.86 -20.06
N PHE A 387 -8.19 5.06 -19.40
CA PHE A 387 -9.22 4.04 -19.22
C PHE A 387 -10.21 3.96 -20.39
N GLU A 388 -10.12 4.89 -21.34
CA GLU A 388 -10.94 4.85 -22.55
C GLU A 388 -10.53 3.69 -23.43
N ARG A 389 -11.52 3.05 -24.06
CA ARG A 389 -11.23 2.06 -25.10
C ARG A 389 -10.78 2.81 -26.35
N SER A 390 -9.60 2.49 -26.84
CA SER A 390 -9.18 2.87 -28.18
C SER A 390 -10.25 2.41 -29.17
N HIS A 391 -10.90 3.36 -29.85
CA HIS A 391 -11.83 3.03 -30.91
C HIS A 391 -10.99 2.46 -32.06
N GLN A 392 -10.95 1.14 -32.19
CA GLN A 392 -10.46 0.47 -33.41
C GLN A 392 -11.58 0.41 -34.44
#